data_AF-T0HJU4-F1
#
_entry.id   AF-T0HJU4-F1
#
_cell.length_a   1.000
_cell.length_b   1.000
_cell.length_c   1.000
_cell.angle_alpha   90.00
_cell.angle_beta   90.00
_cell.angle_gamma   90.00
#
_symmetry.space_group_name_H-M   'P 1'
#
loop_
_entity.id
_entity.type
_entity.pdbx_description
1 polymer ?
#
loop_
_entity_poly.entity_id
_entity_poly.type
_entity_poly.pdbx_seq_one_letter_code
_entity_poly.pdbx_strand_id
1 'polypeptide(L)'
;MNATPFLRSPPFPGIAPATAAISRMRRDGEAPATISDAVLDAVAEARVGGIFWGHRPAGIRLVARAGVAVPQAMLDGLARREIGMVGKARRGADSGPGPFPDLGHALPEPTDLWTLVAGAASVHAEAGDELAIIAGLLHVPVFGADGVAIEPAVLRDGARAALAAATYRDCFSGEDADAVQAVAQLADWRRHLDGNHGIAAASGMALWKREAIRRFLWDGVRSPPFLPEHRG
;
A
#
# COMPACT_ATOMS: atom_id res chain seq x y z
N MET A 1 -17.20 -3.12 -3.72
CA MET A 1 -15.89 -2.54 -4.10
C MET A 1 -15.62 -1.38 -3.14
N ASN A 2 -14.52 -1.39 -2.38
CA ASN A 2 -14.11 -0.16 -1.70
C ASN A 2 -13.52 0.76 -2.76
N ALA A 3 -14.26 1.82 -3.08
CA ALA A 3 -14.05 2.72 -4.21
C ALA A 3 -12.95 3.76 -3.89
N THR A 4 -11.69 3.33 -3.84
CA THR A 4 -10.55 4.21 -3.56
C THR A 4 -9.53 4.15 -4.71
N PRO A 5 -8.95 5.30 -5.13
CA PRO A 5 -7.94 5.29 -6.19
C PRO A 5 -6.73 4.44 -5.82
N PHE A 6 -6.20 3.70 -6.79
CA PHE A 6 -4.98 2.93 -6.60
C PHE A 6 -3.80 3.87 -6.33
N LEU A 7 -3.50 4.82 -7.24
CA LEU A 7 -2.56 5.89 -6.96
C LEU A 7 -3.24 6.93 -6.08
N ARG A 8 -2.82 7.05 -4.82
CA ARG A 8 -3.41 7.97 -3.84
C ARG A 8 -2.35 8.51 -2.89
N SER A 9 -2.60 9.72 -2.39
CA SER A 9 -1.70 10.41 -1.49
C SER A 9 -1.65 9.75 -0.10
N PRO A 10 -0.49 9.74 0.57
CA PRO A 10 -0.41 9.40 1.98
C PRO A 10 -1.24 10.36 2.85
N PRO A 11 -1.69 9.94 4.05
CA PRO A 11 -2.39 10.79 5.00
C PRO A 11 -1.42 11.74 5.72
N PHE A 12 -0.91 12.74 5.01
CA PHE A 12 0.08 13.69 5.56
C PHE A 12 -0.42 14.37 6.85
N PRO A 13 0.37 14.31 7.95
CA PRO A 13 -0.04 14.89 9.23
C PRO A 13 -0.35 16.38 9.13
N GLY A 14 -1.54 16.78 9.59
CA GLY A 14 -1.98 18.18 9.62
C GLY A 14 -2.44 18.74 8.28
N ILE A 15 -2.58 17.91 7.23
CA ILE A 15 -3.13 18.29 5.93
C ILE A 15 -4.45 17.54 5.71
N ALA A 16 -5.48 18.24 5.26
CA ALA A 16 -6.76 17.60 4.94
C ALA A 16 -6.59 16.63 3.75
N PRO A 17 -7.15 15.40 3.80
CA PRO A 17 -7.00 14.43 2.70
C PRO A 17 -7.47 14.97 1.35
N ALA A 18 -8.54 15.76 1.34
CA ALA A 18 -9.04 16.39 0.12
C ALA A 18 -8.03 17.38 -0.49
N THR A 19 -7.28 18.12 0.33
CA THR A 19 -6.24 19.07 -0.12
C THR A 19 -5.05 18.33 -0.73
N ALA A 20 -4.55 17.29 -0.05
CA ALA A 20 -3.39 16.54 -0.51
C ALA A 20 -3.69 15.51 -1.62
N ALA A 21 -4.97 15.21 -1.90
CA ALA A 21 -5.33 14.18 -2.85
C ALA A 21 -4.80 14.49 -4.26
N ILE A 22 -4.11 13.54 -4.87
CA ILE A 22 -3.68 13.62 -6.28
C ILE A 22 -4.66 12.95 -7.23
N SER A 23 -5.67 12.27 -6.68
CA SER A 23 -6.58 11.43 -7.45
C SER A 23 -7.99 11.46 -6.89
N ARG A 24 -8.95 11.13 -7.75
CA ARG A 24 -10.33 10.83 -7.39
C ARG A 24 -10.82 9.68 -8.25
N MET A 25 -11.85 8.97 -7.79
CA MET A 25 -12.56 8.03 -8.66
C MET A 25 -13.10 8.79 -9.88
N ARG A 26 -12.93 8.19 -11.06
CA ARG A 26 -13.50 8.68 -12.31
C ARG A 26 -15.02 8.66 -12.20
N ARG A 27 -15.69 9.69 -12.72
CA ARG A 27 -17.15 9.75 -12.77
C ARG A 27 -17.67 9.02 -14.01
N ASP A 28 -18.92 8.56 -13.95
CA ASP A 28 -19.58 7.98 -15.12
C ASP A 28 -19.65 9.02 -16.26
N GLY A 29 -19.23 8.61 -17.46
CA GLY A 29 -19.14 9.48 -18.64
C GLY A 29 -17.78 10.15 -18.87
N GLU A 30 -16.87 10.17 -17.88
CA GLU A 30 -15.47 10.57 -18.13
C GLU A 30 -14.74 9.45 -18.90
N ALA A 31 -13.97 9.79 -19.93
CA ALA A 31 -13.21 8.81 -20.70
C ALA A 31 -12.13 8.15 -19.84
N PRO A 32 -11.95 6.82 -19.88
CA PRO A 32 -10.87 6.16 -19.17
C PRO A 32 -9.52 6.59 -19.75
N ALA A 33 -8.54 6.82 -18.87
CA ALA A 33 -7.18 7.10 -19.32
C ALA A 33 -6.56 5.86 -19.99
N THR A 34 -5.86 6.06 -21.10
CA THR A 34 -5.05 5.01 -21.70
C THR A 34 -3.79 4.82 -20.86
N ILE A 35 -3.69 3.68 -20.18
CA ILE A 35 -2.54 3.33 -19.36
C ILE A 35 -1.64 2.40 -20.17
N SER A 36 -0.39 2.78 -20.42
CA SER A 36 0.60 1.94 -21.11
C SER A 36 1.32 1.01 -20.13
N ASP A 37 2.03 -0.01 -20.65
CA ASP A 37 2.88 -0.87 -19.81
C ASP A 37 4.01 -0.10 -19.13
N ALA A 38 4.56 0.92 -19.79
CA ALA A 38 5.60 1.77 -19.20
C ALA A 38 5.12 2.48 -17.91
N VAL A 39 3.83 2.83 -17.82
CA VAL A 39 3.26 3.40 -16.58
C VAL A 39 3.21 2.34 -15.48
N LEU A 40 2.80 1.11 -15.80
CA LEU A 40 2.77 0.02 -14.82
C LEU A 40 4.17 -0.31 -14.31
N ASP A 41 5.16 -0.30 -15.20
CA ASP A 41 6.55 -0.58 -14.85
C ASP A 41 7.12 0.57 -13.99
N ALA A 42 6.78 1.83 -14.29
CA ALA A 42 7.14 2.99 -13.46
C ALA A 42 6.51 2.95 -12.06
N VAL A 43 5.24 2.50 -11.96
CA VAL A 43 4.57 2.25 -10.68
C VAL A 43 5.31 1.21 -9.85
N ALA A 44 5.69 0.09 -10.49
CA ALA A 44 6.40 -1.00 -9.84
C ALA A 44 7.81 -0.59 -9.38
N GLU A 45 8.54 0.11 -10.24
CA GLU A 45 9.89 0.62 -9.94
C GLU A 45 9.85 1.63 -8.77
N ALA A 46 8.92 2.58 -8.81
CA ALA A 46 8.76 3.57 -7.76
C ALA A 46 8.12 3.01 -6.47
N ARG A 47 7.48 1.83 -6.55
CA ARG A 47 6.76 1.17 -5.45
C ARG A 47 5.68 2.08 -4.85
N VAL A 48 4.84 2.63 -5.73
CA VAL A 48 3.77 3.58 -5.38
C VAL A 48 2.41 3.09 -5.80
N GLY A 49 1.36 3.66 -5.22
CA GLY A 49 0.01 3.12 -5.35
C GLY A 49 -0.32 2.14 -4.24
N GLY A 50 -1.59 1.93 -4.01
CA GLY A 50 -2.05 1.30 -2.79
C GLY A 50 -1.62 2.05 -1.53
N ILE A 51 -1.57 1.31 -0.42
CA ILE A 51 -0.96 1.79 0.83
C ILE A 51 0.55 1.55 0.73
N PHE A 52 1.29 2.46 0.08
CA PHE A 52 2.77 2.41 -0.01
C PHE A 52 3.47 3.07 1.18
N TRP A 53 2.72 3.45 2.21
CA TRP A 53 3.21 3.99 3.47
C TRP A 53 2.80 3.06 4.61
N GLY A 54 3.30 3.30 5.81
CA GLY A 54 2.90 2.52 6.98
C GLY A 54 3.95 1.51 7.42
N HIS A 55 3.51 0.56 8.22
CA HIS A 55 4.37 -0.42 8.86
C HIS A 55 5.02 -1.36 7.82
N ARG A 56 6.27 -1.73 8.08
CA ARG A 56 7.09 -2.62 7.23
C ARG A 56 7.44 -3.91 7.99
N PRO A 57 6.47 -4.80 8.24
CA PRO A 57 6.73 -6.07 8.89
C PRO A 57 7.71 -6.90 8.05
N ALA A 58 8.66 -7.56 8.71
CA ALA A 58 9.68 -8.39 8.08
C ALA A 58 9.47 -9.87 8.43
N GLY A 59 10.04 -10.75 7.62
CA GLY A 59 9.96 -12.21 7.84
C GLY A 59 8.62 -12.84 7.47
N ILE A 60 7.75 -12.12 6.77
CA ILE A 60 6.50 -12.66 6.24
C ILE A 60 6.78 -13.33 4.89
N ARG A 61 6.46 -14.62 4.78
CA ARG A 61 6.66 -15.45 3.58
C ARG A 61 5.38 -15.68 2.80
N LEU A 62 4.24 -15.75 3.48
CA LEU A 62 2.92 -15.86 2.86
C LEU A 62 2.04 -14.70 3.33
N VAL A 63 1.47 -13.96 2.38
CA VAL A 63 0.56 -12.85 2.66
C VAL A 63 -0.82 -13.19 2.15
N ALA A 64 -1.84 -13.09 3.00
CA ALA A 64 -3.21 -13.34 2.56
C ALA A 64 -4.13 -12.15 2.88
N ARG A 65 -5.03 -11.86 1.95
CA ARG A 65 -6.16 -10.95 2.20
C ARG A 65 -7.10 -11.61 3.21
N ALA A 66 -7.49 -10.87 4.24
CA ALA A 66 -8.43 -11.38 5.24
C ALA A 66 -9.74 -11.86 4.59
N GLY A 67 -10.10 -13.12 4.84
CA GLY A 67 -11.29 -13.77 4.27
C GLY A 67 -11.05 -14.57 2.99
N VAL A 68 -9.84 -14.52 2.41
CA VAL A 68 -9.45 -15.40 1.29
C VAL A 68 -8.91 -16.71 1.87
N ALA A 69 -9.42 -17.84 1.38
CA ALA A 69 -8.98 -19.16 1.79
C ALA A 69 -7.56 -19.45 1.30
N VAL A 70 -6.76 -20.11 2.15
CA VAL A 70 -5.41 -20.56 1.82
C VAL A 70 -5.39 -22.08 1.95
N PRO A 71 -5.12 -22.84 0.87
CA PRO A 71 -5.02 -24.29 0.95
C PRO A 71 -3.92 -24.73 1.93
N GLN A 72 -4.17 -25.78 2.72
CA GLN A 72 -3.23 -26.29 3.73
C GLN A 72 -1.85 -26.62 3.12
N ALA A 73 -1.81 -27.18 1.92
CA ALA A 73 -0.55 -27.50 1.22
C ALA A 73 0.36 -26.28 1.02
N MET A 74 -0.19 -25.06 0.92
CA MET A 74 0.57 -23.81 0.76
C MET A 74 1.11 -23.28 2.10
N LEU A 75 0.60 -23.81 3.21
CA LEU A 75 0.99 -23.44 4.57
C LEU A 75 2.04 -24.40 5.15
N ASP A 76 2.21 -25.58 4.53
CA ASP A 76 3.10 -26.61 5.01
C ASP A 76 4.55 -26.10 5.09
N GLY A 77 5.15 -26.24 6.27
CA GLY A 77 6.52 -25.79 6.55
C GLY A 77 6.67 -24.32 6.92
N LEU A 78 5.59 -23.52 6.94
CA LEU A 78 5.62 -22.13 7.42
C LEU A 78 5.27 -22.04 8.91
N ALA A 79 6.03 -21.24 9.64
CA ALA A 79 5.63 -20.85 10.99
C ALA A 79 4.52 -19.80 10.95
N ARG A 80 3.65 -19.77 11.97
CA ARG A 80 2.58 -18.76 12.11
C ARG A 80 3.05 -17.30 11.97
N ARG A 81 4.27 -17.00 12.41
CA ARG A 81 4.90 -15.67 12.30
C ARG A 81 5.30 -15.30 10.87
N GLU A 82 5.39 -16.26 9.97
CA GLU A 82 5.72 -16.07 8.56
C GLU A 82 4.45 -15.89 7.70
N ILE A 83 3.26 -16.00 8.31
CA ILE A 83 1.96 -15.91 7.64
C ILE A 83 1.26 -14.63 8.12
N GLY A 84 1.20 -13.64 7.23
CA GLY A 84 0.65 -12.31 7.51
C GLY A 84 -0.71 -12.09 6.85
N MET A 85 -1.67 -11.56 7.61
CA MET A 85 -3.00 -11.22 7.12
C MET A 85 -3.18 -9.72 6.93
N VAL A 86 -3.59 -9.29 5.75
CA VAL A 86 -3.86 -7.87 5.45
C VAL A 86 -5.36 -7.60 5.46
N GLY A 87 -5.78 -6.58 6.20
CA GLY A 87 -7.17 -6.13 6.29
C GLY A 87 -7.93 -6.80 7.44
N LYS A 88 -9.13 -6.31 7.70
CA LYS A 88 -10.05 -6.88 8.69
C LYS A 88 -10.83 -8.03 8.08
N ALA A 89 -10.89 -9.17 8.76
CA ALA A 89 -11.80 -10.24 8.40
C ALA A 89 -13.25 -9.69 8.40
N ARG A 90 -13.97 -9.86 7.28
CA ARG A 90 -15.40 -9.55 7.25
C ARG A 90 -16.10 -10.49 8.24
N ARG A 91 -16.59 -9.95 9.37
CA ARG A 91 -17.53 -10.67 10.24
C ARG A 91 -18.90 -10.67 9.54
N GLY A 92 -19.18 -11.70 8.76
CA GLY A 92 -20.56 -12.02 8.36
C GLY A 92 -21.27 -12.72 9.51
N ALA A 93 -22.51 -12.33 9.80
CA ALA A 93 -23.32 -12.85 10.91
C ALA A 93 -23.65 -14.36 10.82
N ASP A 94 -23.45 -14.99 9.66
CA ASP A 94 -23.69 -16.43 9.43
C ASP A 94 -22.42 -17.24 9.20
N SER A 95 -21.25 -16.62 9.36
CA SER A 95 -20.00 -17.37 9.44
C SER A 95 -19.82 -17.78 10.88
N GLY A 96 -19.97 -19.07 11.18
CA GLY A 96 -19.36 -19.68 12.36
C GLY A 96 -17.87 -19.31 12.47
N PRO A 97 -17.14 -19.73 13.52
CA PRO A 97 -15.73 -19.37 13.66
C PRO A 97 -14.99 -19.64 12.34
N GLY A 98 -14.69 -18.58 11.58
CA GLY A 98 -14.02 -18.72 10.29
C GLY A 98 -12.69 -19.43 10.52
N PRO A 99 -12.15 -20.20 9.56
CA PRO A 99 -11.09 -21.19 9.79
C PRO A 99 -9.71 -20.60 10.16
N PHE A 100 -9.62 -19.32 10.51
CA PHE A 100 -8.38 -18.55 10.56
C PHE A 100 -7.74 -18.24 11.92
N PRO A 101 -8.30 -18.52 13.11
CA PRO A 101 -7.65 -18.03 14.34
C PRO A 101 -6.25 -18.63 14.60
N ASP A 102 -5.86 -19.72 13.92
CA ASP A 102 -4.57 -20.40 14.17
C ASP A 102 -3.54 -20.40 13.03
N LEU A 103 -3.89 -19.98 11.81
CA LEU A 103 -2.99 -20.14 10.65
C LEU A 103 -1.96 -19.01 10.51
N GLY A 104 -2.29 -17.80 10.95
CA GLY A 104 -1.42 -16.63 10.79
C GLY A 104 -1.65 -15.57 11.87
N HIS A 105 -1.20 -14.35 11.57
CA HIS A 105 -1.44 -13.19 12.43
C HIS A 105 -1.81 -11.96 11.60
N ALA A 106 -2.63 -11.08 12.17
CA ALA A 106 -3.00 -9.82 11.56
C ALA A 106 -1.78 -8.89 11.51
N LEU A 107 -1.55 -8.28 10.34
CA LEU A 107 -0.52 -7.29 10.15
C LEU A 107 -1.02 -5.91 10.62
N PRO A 108 -0.13 -5.04 11.12
CA PRO A 108 -0.49 -3.72 11.64
C PRO A 108 -1.03 -2.79 10.53
N GLU A 109 -2.14 -2.09 10.77
CA GLU A 109 -2.69 -1.13 9.80
C GLU A 109 -2.25 0.32 10.14
N PRO A 110 -1.84 1.14 9.15
CA PRO A 110 -1.61 0.80 7.75
C PRO A 110 -0.30 -0.01 7.57
N THR A 111 -0.31 -0.99 6.66
CA THR A 111 0.90 -1.72 6.23
C THR A 111 1.32 -1.23 4.85
N ASP A 112 2.63 -1.00 4.68
CA ASP A 112 3.25 -0.77 3.38
C ASP A 112 3.26 -2.06 2.57
N LEU A 113 2.33 -2.19 1.63
CA LEU A 113 2.14 -3.41 0.85
C LEU A 113 3.31 -3.71 -0.09
N TRP A 114 4.00 -2.68 -0.59
CA TRP A 114 5.13 -2.88 -1.51
C TRP A 114 6.31 -3.53 -0.80
N THR A 115 6.65 -3.03 0.39
CA THR A 115 7.72 -3.63 1.20
C THR A 115 7.34 -5.03 1.69
N LEU A 116 6.09 -5.21 2.12
CA LEU A 116 5.58 -6.51 2.55
C LEU A 116 5.67 -7.57 1.45
N VAL A 117 5.15 -7.25 0.26
CA VAL A 117 5.05 -8.21 -0.85
C VAL A 117 6.41 -8.50 -1.46
N ALA A 118 7.32 -7.52 -1.54
CA ALA A 118 8.68 -7.76 -2.03
C ALA A 118 9.47 -8.80 -1.22
N GLY A 119 9.10 -9.04 0.05
CA GLY A 119 9.69 -10.09 0.90
C GLY A 119 8.92 -11.42 0.90
N ALA A 120 7.75 -11.47 0.29
CA ALA A 120 6.87 -12.63 0.30
C ALA A 120 7.22 -13.64 -0.81
N ALA A 121 6.96 -14.92 -0.54
CA ALA A 121 7.04 -15.99 -1.52
C ALA A 121 5.72 -16.20 -2.29
N SER A 122 4.59 -15.89 -1.66
CA SER A 122 3.27 -15.95 -2.30
C SER A 122 2.28 -14.99 -1.67
N VAL A 123 1.28 -14.63 -2.47
CA VAL A 123 0.14 -13.81 -2.08
C VAL A 123 -1.17 -14.55 -2.34
N HIS A 124 -2.11 -14.48 -1.41
CA HIS A 124 -3.45 -15.05 -1.55
C HIS A 124 -4.48 -13.94 -1.52
N ALA A 125 -5.05 -13.62 -2.68
CA ALA A 125 -5.98 -12.53 -2.86
C ALA A 125 -6.76 -12.71 -4.17
N GLU A 126 -7.94 -12.10 -4.25
CA GLU A 126 -8.71 -12.02 -5.49
C GLU A 126 -7.99 -11.13 -6.52
N ALA A 127 -8.12 -11.44 -7.82
CA ALA A 127 -7.38 -10.76 -8.89
C ALA A 127 -7.54 -9.23 -8.92
N GLY A 128 -8.71 -8.72 -8.53
CA GLY A 128 -9.00 -7.29 -8.46
C GLY A 128 -8.63 -6.62 -7.13
N ASP A 129 -8.10 -7.36 -6.16
CA ASP A 129 -7.65 -6.82 -4.88
C ASP A 129 -6.33 -6.06 -5.07
N GLU A 130 -6.19 -4.92 -4.38
CA GLU A 130 -4.98 -4.11 -4.38
C GLU A 130 -3.71 -4.91 -4.03
N LEU A 131 -3.83 -5.88 -3.11
CA LEU A 131 -2.72 -6.76 -2.73
C LEU A 131 -2.29 -7.67 -3.88
N ALA A 132 -3.25 -8.22 -4.65
CA ALA A 132 -2.97 -9.03 -5.83
C ALA A 132 -2.32 -8.21 -6.94
N ILE A 133 -2.81 -6.99 -7.16
CA ILE A 133 -2.25 -6.06 -8.15
C ILE A 133 -0.79 -5.75 -7.85
N ILE A 134 -0.46 -5.38 -6.61
CA ILE A 134 0.92 -5.08 -6.20
C ILE A 134 1.82 -6.32 -6.34
N ALA A 135 1.32 -7.51 -5.96
CA ALA A 135 2.05 -8.76 -6.13
C ALA A 135 2.32 -9.09 -7.60
N GLY A 136 1.34 -8.92 -8.48
CA GLY A 136 1.53 -9.10 -9.92
C GLY A 136 2.57 -8.15 -10.52
N LEU A 137 2.57 -6.89 -10.10
CA LEU A 137 3.57 -5.89 -10.52
C LEU A 137 4.99 -6.21 -10.02
N LEU A 138 5.11 -6.91 -8.88
CA LEU A 138 6.38 -7.38 -8.33
C LEU A 138 6.74 -8.81 -8.76
N HIS A 139 5.95 -9.42 -9.66
CA HIS A 139 6.10 -10.81 -10.10
C HIS A 139 6.09 -11.84 -8.95
N VAL A 140 5.38 -11.54 -7.86
CA VAL A 140 5.14 -12.48 -6.76
C VAL A 140 3.91 -13.32 -7.12
N PRO A 141 3.98 -14.67 -7.02
CA PRO A 141 2.85 -15.55 -7.31
C PRO A 141 1.60 -15.19 -6.51
N VAL A 142 0.46 -15.09 -7.20
CA VAL A 142 -0.85 -14.80 -6.59
C VAL A 142 -1.77 -16.00 -6.77
N PHE A 143 -2.47 -16.39 -5.71
CA PHE A 143 -3.45 -17.46 -5.71
C PHE A 143 -4.82 -16.93 -5.29
N GLY A 144 -5.87 -17.33 -6.01
CA GLY A 144 -7.26 -17.04 -5.65
C GLY A 144 -7.75 -17.85 -4.46
N ALA A 145 -8.99 -17.63 -4.04
CA ALA A 145 -9.62 -18.40 -2.96
C ALA A 145 -9.79 -19.90 -3.28
N ASP A 146 -9.80 -20.25 -4.57
CA ASP A 146 -9.80 -21.62 -5.07
C ASP A 146 -8.40 -22.28 -5.03
N GLY A 147 -7.37 -21.54 -4.64
CA GLY A 147 -5.98 -22.00 -4.61
C GLY A 147 -5.33 -22.07 -6.00
N VAL A 148 -5.99 -21.58 -7.05
CA VAL A 148 -5.46 -21.57 -8.41
C VAL A 148 -4.59 -20.33 -8.59
N ALA A 149 -3.44 -20.50 -9.26
CA ALA A 149 -2.56 -19.40 -9.59
C ALA A 149 -3.25 -18.45 -10.58
N ILE A 150 -3.20 -17.15 -10.30
CA ILE A 150 -3.72 -16.11 -11.19
C ILE A 150 -2.63 -15.75 -12.18
N GLU A 151 -2.98 -15.81 -13.47
CA GLU A 151 -2.05 -15.50 -14.56
C GLU A 151 -1.52 -14.05 -14.47
N PRO A 152 -0.21 -13.82 -14.69
CA PRO A 152 0.39 -12.48 -14.61
C PRO A 152 -0.29 -11.44 -15.51
N ALA A 153 -0.79 -11.86 -16.68
CA ALA A 153 -1.51 -10.98 -17.61
C ALA A 153 -2.81 -10.43 -16.98
N VAL A 154 -3.55 -11.26 -16.25
CA VAL A 154 -4.78 -10.86 -15.55
C VAL A 154 -4.48 -9.82 -14.48
N LEU A 155 -3.37 -9.99 -13.75
CA LEU A 155 -2.95 -9.03 -12.74
C LEU A 155 -2.50 -7.70 -13.34
N ARG A 156 -1.79 -7.72 -14.49
CA ARG A 156 -1.41 -6.50 -15.22
C ARG A 156 -2.63 -5.76 -15.78
N ASP A 157 -3.62 -6.48 -16.30
CA ASP A 157 -4.88 -5.88 -16.76
C ASP A 157 -5.68 -5.30 -15.59
N GLY A 158 -5.67 -5.98 -14.44
CA GLY A 158 -6.23 -5.46 -13.18
C GLY A 158 -5.54 -4.16 -12.74
N ALA A 159 -4.21 -4.11 -12.80
CA ALA A 159 -3.45 -2.89 -12.52
C ALA A 159 -3.83 -1.76 -13.48
N ARG A 160 -3.91 -2.05 -14.78
CA ARG A 160 -4.31 -1.09 -15.82
C ARG A 160 -5.71 -0.53 -15.56
N ALA A 161 -6.67 -1.41 -15.25
CA ALA A 161 -8.03 -1.03 -14.92
C ALA A 161 -8.10 -0.18 -13.64
N ALA A 162 -7.32 -0.52 -12.61
CA ALA A 162 -7.26 0.23 -11.36
C ALA A 162 -6.70 1.64 -11.54
N LEU A 163 -5.69 1.81 -12.40
CA LEU A 163 -5.17 3.14 -12.76
C LEU A 163 -6.14 3.94 -13.64
N ALA A 164 -6.84 3.29 -14.57
CA ALA A 164 -7.82 3.93 -15.46
C ALA A 164 -9.15 4.27 -14.76
N ALA A 165 -9.40 3.72 -13.57
CA ALA A 165 -10.58 4.00 -12.75
C ALA A 165 -10.52 5.33 -12.01
N ALA A 166 -9.41 6.07 -12.11
CA ALA A 166 -9.22 7.36 -11.45
C ALA A 166 -8.86 8.47 -12.43
N THR A 167 -9.15 9.71 -12.05
CA THR A 167 -8.56 10.91 -12.67
C THR A 167 -7.54 11.52 -11.73
N TYR A 168 -6.52 12.18 -12.28
CA TYR A 168 -5.40 12.71 -11.53
C TYR A 168 -5.32 14.23 -11.63
N ARG A 169 -4.74 14.86 -10.60
CA ARG A 169 -4.47 16.29 -10.55
C ARG A 169 -3.21 16.55 -9.76
N ASP A 170 -2.58 17.69 -10.02
CA ASP A 170 -1.56 18.24 -9.15
C ASP A 170 -2.23 18.81 -7.88
N CYS A 171 -1.82 18.35 -6.69
CA CYS A 171 -2.43 18.81 -5.44
C CYS A 171 -1.99 20.21 -4.99
N PHE A 172 -0.94 20.78 -5.58
CA PHE A 172 -0.43 22.12 -5.29
C PHE A 172 -1.09 23.19 -6.17
N SER A 173 -1.26 22.92 -7.47
CA SER A 173 -1.90 23.86 -8.40
C SER A 173 -3.40 23.60 -8.60
N GLY A 174 -3.84 22.35 -8.44
CA GLY A 174 -5.20 21.92 -8.73
C GLY A 174 -5.45 21.55 -10.20
N GLU A 175 -4.46 21.74 -11.08
CA GLU A 175 -4.55 21.44 -12.51
C GLU A 175 -4.63 19.93 -12.78
N ASP A 176 -5.23 19.57 -13.91
CA ASP A 176 -5.31 18.18 -14.36
C ASP A 176 -3.90 17.59 -14.58
N ALA A 177 -3.74 16.33 -14.20
CA ALA A 177 -2.51 15.58 -14.38
C ALA A 177 -2.79 14.23 -15.05
N ASP A 178 -1.79 13.68 -15.73
CA ASP A 178 -1.83 12.31 -16.20
C ASP A 178 -1.28 11.32 -15.14
N ALA A 179 -1.38 10.02 -15.45
CA ALA A 179 -0.88 8.98 -14.56
C ALA A 179 0.64 9.01 -14.38
N VAL A 180 1.40 9.45 -15.39
CA VAL A 180 2.87 9.54 -15.32
C VAL A 180 3.28 10.62 -14.31
N GLN A 181 2.65 11.79 -14.38
CA GLN A 181 2.84 12.90 -13.45
C GLN A 181 2.44 12.49 -12.02
N ALA A 182 1.31 11.79 -11.87
CA ALA A 182 0.87 11.25 -10.59
C ALA A 182 1.91 10.28 -9.99
N VAL A 183 2.45 9.36 -10.79
CA VAL A 183 3.50 8.41 -10.37
C VAL A 183 4.76 9.15 -9.94
N ALA A 184 5.22 10.14 -10.72
CA ALA A 184 6.41 10.92 -10.39
C ALA A 184 6.26 11.63 -9.04
N GLN A 185 5.11 12.28 -8.79
CA GLN A 185 4.84 12.95 -7.52
C GLN A 185 4.80 11.96 -6.34
N LEU A 186 4.15 10.80 -6.51
CA LEU A 186 4.14 9.78 -5.47
C LEU A 186 5.53 9.19 -5.24
N ALA A 187 6.34 9.01 -6.28
CA ALA A 187 7.70 8.50 -6.18
C ALA A 187 8.57 9.44 -5.35
N ASP A 188 8.42 10.76 -5.55
CA ASP A 188 9.10 11.77 -4.75
C ASP A 188 8.71 11.66 -3.28
N TRP A 189 7.41 11.54 -2.98
CA TRP A 189 6.95 11.34 -1.60
C TRP A 189 7.45 10.03 -1.00
N ARG A 190 7.43 8.92 -1.76
CA ARG A 190 7.97 7.64 -1.31
C ARG A 190 9.43 7.77 -0.90
N ARG A 191 10.27 8.44 -1.70
CA ARG A 191 11.70 8.66 -1.37
C ARG A 191 11.88 9.46 -0.08
N HIS A 192 11.04 10.46 0.17
CA HIS A 192 11.08 11.22 1.43
C HIS A 192 10.67 10.36 2.63
N LEU A 193 9.59 9.58 2.52
CA LEU A 193 9.16 8.66 3.58
C LEU A 193 10.25 7.61 3.87
N ASP A 194 10.86 7.05 2.83
CA ASP A 194 11.99 6.13 2.95
C ASP A 194 13.19 6.78 3.65
N GLY A 195 13.53 8.03 3.30
CA GLY A 195 14.61 8.78 3.94
C GLY A 195 14.35 9.10 5.42
N ASN A 196 13.09 9.23 5.82
CA ASN A 196 12.69 9.46 7.21
C ASN A 196 12.65 8.17 8.04
N HIS A 197 12.56 7.01 7.39
CA HIS A 197 12.43 5.73 8.06
C HIS A 197 13.72 5.39 8.84
N GLY A 198 13.57 5.11 10.13
CA GLY A 198 14.70 4.77 11.01
C GLY A 198 15.39 5.95 11.68
N ILE A 199 14.95 7.19 11.45
CA ILE A 199 15.39 8.33 12.26
C ILE A 199 14.99 8.08 13.71
N ALA A 200 15.98 7.93 14.60
CA ALA A 200 15.76 7.59 16.00
C ALA A 200 15.23 8.77 16.82
N ALA A 201 15.72 9.99 16.53
CA ALA A 201 15.34 11.22 17.20
C ALA A 201 15.75 12.44 16.38
N ALA A 202 15.11 13.59 16.65
CA ALA A 202 15.57 14.91 16.24
C ALA A 202 15.89 15.76 17.48
N SER A 203 16.99 16.51 17.48
CA SER A 203 17.41 17.36 18.61
C SER A 203 17.86 18.75 18.11
N GLY A 204 18.17 19.68 19.02
CA GLY A 204 18.78 20.96 18.65
C GLY A 204 17.87 22.02 18.02
N MET A 205 16.53 21.90 18.15
CA MET A 205 15.59 22.81 17.49
C MET A 205 14.74 23.63 18.48
N ALA A 206 14.59 24.92 18.18
CA ALA A 206 13.64 25.81 18.83
C ALA A 206 12.21 25.26 18.73
N LEU A 207 11.38 25.47 19.77
CA LEU A 207 10.05 24.88 19.89
C LEU A 207 9.16 25.10 18.67
N TRP A 208 9.17 26.32 18.10
CA TRP A 208 8.35 26.65 16.93
C TRP A 208 8.73 25.84 15.68
N LYS A 209 10.01 25.49 15.51
CA LYS A 209 10.47 24.66 14.36
C LYS A 209 10.04 23.21 14.52
N ARG A 210 9.89 22.72 15.75
CA ARG A 210 9.60 21.31 16.03
C ARG A 210 8.28 20.87 15.40
N GLU A 211 7.26 21.72 15.40
CA GLU A 211 5.96 21.37 14.84
C GLU A 211 6.01 21.18 13.32
N ALA A 212 6.65 22.12 12.60
CA ALA A 212 6.83 22.01 11.15
C ALA A 212 7.72 20.81 10.78
N ILE A 213 8.83 20.63 11.49
CA ILE A 213 9.78 19.55 11.24
C ILE A 213 9.20 18.19 11.60
N ARG A 214 8.30 18.10 12.58
CA ARG A 214 7.59 16.86 12.90
C ARG A 214 6.81 16.34 11.70
N ARG A 215 6.09 17.22 11.00
CA ARG A 215 5.30 16.86 9.81
C ARG A 215 6.22 16.46 8.66
N PHE A 216 7.33 17.18 8.49
CA PHE A 216 8.32 16.90 7.46
C PHE A 216 9.04 15.55 7.67
N LEU A 217 9.38 15.20 8.91
CA LEU A 217 10.08 13.97 9.28
C LEU A 217 9.14 12.77 9.49
N TRP A 218 7.89 12.85 9.05
CA TRP A 218 6.97 11.71 9.15
C TRP A 218 7.39 10.60 8.18
N ASP A 219 7.44 9.35 8.65
CA ASP A 219 7.96 8.19 7.91
C ASP A 219 6.86 7.31 7.26
N GLY A 220 5.60 7.74 7.36
CA GLY A 220 4.45 6.93 6.91
C GLY A 220 3.68 6.28 8.07
N VAL A 221 4.26 6.24 9.27
CA VAL A 221 3.65 5.75 10.51
C VAL A 221 3.72 6.81 11.59
N ARG A 222 4.92 7.35 11.83
CA ARG A 222 5.23 8.25 12.95
C ARG A 222 6.25 9.29 12.54
N SER A 223 6.39 10.30 13.39
CA SER A 223 7.52 11.23 13.35
C SER A 223 8.49 10.87 14.47
N PRO A 224 9.80 11.10 14.31
CA PRO A 224 10.76 10.85 15.37
C PRO A 224 10.46 11.69 16.63
N PRO A 225 10.84 11.21 17.82
CA PRO A 225 10.77 12.01 19.03
C PRO A 225 11.72 13.22 18.94
N PHE A 226 11.28 14.36 19.49
CA PHE A 226 12.13 15.54 19.62
C PHE A 226 12.76 15.57 20.99
N LEU A 227 14.07 15.37 21.06
CA LEU A 227 14.82 15.36 22.31
C LEU A 227 15.27 16.79 22.68
N PRO A 228 15.33 17.10 23.99
CA PRO A 228 15.96 18.33 24.45
C PRO A 228 17.46 18.31 24.15
N GLU A 229 18.07 19.50 24.03
CA GLU A 229 19.45 19.70 23.55
C GLU A 229 20.52 18.93 24.36
N HIS A 230 20.25 18.61 25.63
CA HIS A 230 21.18 17.91 26.52
C HIS A 230 21.09 16.37 26.46
N ARG A 231 20.28 15.79 25.55
CA ARG A 231 20.08 14.33 25.42
C ARG A 231 20.23 13.81 23.99
N GLY A 232 20.73 14.64 23.08
CA GLY A 232 20.95 14.32 21.66
C GLY A 232 22.32 13.73 21.39
#